data_AF-A0A382CHH5-F1
#
_entry.id   AF-A0A382CHH5-F1
#
_cell.length_a   1.000
_cell.length_b   1.000
_cell.length_c   1.000
_cell.angle_alpha   90.00
_cell.angle_beta   90.00
_cell.angle_gamma   90.00
#
_symmetry.space_group_name_H-M   'P 1'
#
loop_
_entity.id
_entity.type
_entity.pdbx_description
1 polymer ?
#
loop_
_entity_poly.entity_id
_entity_poly.type
_entity_poly.pdbx_seq_one_letter_code
_entity_poly.pdbx_strand_id
1 'polypeptide(L)' 'MAVSKTSKLDAINSMLIGIGEAPVNTLNSGLQEAEVAEIVLDSISREVQSAGWVFNTDIRYTLSPNSS' A
#
# COMPACT_ATOMS: atom_id res chain seq x y z
N MET A 1 13.14 -8.02 17.79
CA MET A 1 12.84 -6.69 17.23
C MET A 1 11.47 -6.76 16.58
N ALA A 2 10.47 -6.07 17.11
CA ALA A 2 9.16 -6.03 16.47
C ALA A 2 9.27 -5.16 15.22
N VAL A 3 9.05 -5.75 14.04
CA VAL A 3 8.91 -4.98 12.80
C VAL A 3 7.51 -4.38 12.82
N SER A 4 7.40 -3.11 13.18
CA SER A 4 6.18 -2.35 13.00
C SER A 4 5.92 -2.21 11.50
N LYS A 5 4.75 -2.65 11.03
CA LYS A 5 4.37 -2.51 9.62
C LYS A 5 4.28 -1.01 9.30
N THR A 6 4.96 -0.56 8.25
CA THR A 6 4.76 0.78 7.69
C THR A 6 3.28 0.91 7.33
N SER A 7 2.61 1.95 7.86
CA SER A 7 1.23 2.20 7.48
C SER A 7 1.16 2.80 6.07
N LYS A 8 0.00 2.70 5.42
CA LYS A 8 -0.23 3.36 4.13
C LYS A 8 0.02 4.88 4.21
N LEU A 9 -0.34 5.49 5.34
CA LEU A 9 -0.12 6.91 5.61
C LEU A 9 1.37 7.25 5.70
N ASP A 10 2.17 6.44 6.40
CA ASP A 10 3.61 6.66 6.51
C ASP A 10 4.31 6.55 5.14
N ALA A 11 3.86 5.61 4.31
CA ALA A 11 4.38 5.44 2.95
C ALA A 11 4.06 6.66 2.06
N ILE A 12 2.83 7.16 2.09
CA ILE A 12 2.44 8.36 1.35
C ILE A 12 3.20 9.60 1.86
N ASN A 13 3.32 9.77 3.17
CA ASN A 13 4.11 10.86 3.74
C ASN A 13 5.58 10.80 3.31
N SER A 14 6.15 9.60 3.19
CA SER A 14 7.51 9.43 2.66
C SER A 14 7.61 9.84 1.19
N MET A 15 6.58 9.55 0.37
CA MET A 15 6.52 9.97 -1.03
C MET A 15 6.39 11.49 -1.18
N LEU A 16 5.56 12.13 -0.34
CA LEU A 16 5.39 13.59 -0.30
C LEU A 16 6.69 14.30 0.10
N ILE A 17 7.36 13.82 1.14
CA ILE A 17 8.67 14.35 1.56
C ILE A 17 9.69 14.22 0.42
N GLY A 18 9.64 13.13 -0.36
CA GLY A 18 10.51 12.91 -1.51
C GLY A 18 10.39 13.97 -2.61
N ILE A 19 9.25 14.66 -2.71
CA ILE A 19 9.02 15.77 -3.65
C ILE A 19 9.05 17.16 -2.99
N GLY A 20 9.35 17.23 -1.69
CA GLY A 20 9.42 18.49 -0.94
C GLY A 20 8.08 18.96 -0.35
N GLU A 21 7.05 18.12 -0.38
CA GLU A 21 5.73 18.41 0.20
C GLU A 21 5.66 18.07 1.69
N ALA A 22 4.82 18.78 2.43
CA ALA A 22 4.59 18.54 3.85
C ALA A 22 3.78 17.24 4.07
N PRO A 23 4.03 16.51 5.18
CA PRO A 23 3.28 15.29 5.49
C PRO A 23 1.83 15.60 5.86
N VAL A 24 0.95 14.65 5.58
CA VAL A 24 -0.49 14.68 5.90
C VAL A 24 -0.81 13.80 7.11
N ASN A 25 -1.91 14.12 7.80
CA ASN A 25 -2.39 13.35 8.95
C ASN A 25 -3.48 12.33 8.58
N THR A 26 -4.03 12.41 7.37
CA THR A 26 -5.09 11.53 6.86
C THR A 26 -4.87 11.26 5.37
N LEU A 27 -5.32 10.09 4.89
CA LEU A 27 -5.22 9.71 3.47
C LEU A 27 -6.14 10.56 2.58
N ASN A 28 -7.32 10.91 3.09
CA ASN A 28 -8.24 11.83 2.43
C ASN A 28 -8.02 13.26 2.95
N SER A 29 -6.83 13.80 2.70
CA SER A 29 -6.45 15.15 3.14
C SER A 29 -7.06 16.26 2.28
N GLY A 30 -7.60 15.92 1.09
CA GLY A 30 -8.04 16.87 0.07
C GLY A 30 -6.90 17.50 -0.73
N LEU A 31 -5.65 17.05 -0.52
CA LEU A 31 -4.50 17.45 -1.33
C LEU A 31 -4.36 16.51 -2.52
N GLN A 32 -4.26 17.10 -3.72
CA GLN A 32 -4.20 16.32 -4.96
C GLN A 32 -2.94 15.44 -5.02
N GLU A 33 -1.83 15.92 -4.49
CA GLU A 33 -0.54 15.23 -4.44
C GLU A 33 -0.61 13.97 -3.58
N ALA A 34 -1.35 14.03 -2.46
CA ALA A 34 -1.55 12.89 -1.58
C ALA A 34 -2.40 11.80 -2.27
N GLU A 35 -3.46 12.20 -3.00
CA GLU A 35 -4.28 11.28 -3.79
C GLU A 35 -3.47 10.62 -4.91
N VAL A 36 -2.63 11.38 -5.62
CA VAL A 36 -1.76 10.85 -6.66
C VAL A 36 -0.74 9.87 -6.05
N ALA A 37 -0.12 10.22 -4.93
CA ALA A 37 0.78 9.33 -4.21
C ALA A 37 0.10 8.02 -3.78
N GLU A 38 -1.16 8.08 -3.33
CA GLU A 38 -1.96 6.91 -2.98
C GLU A 38 -2.18 5.97 -4.18
N ILE A 39 -2.58 6.53 -5.34
CA ILE A 39 -2.80 5.74 -6.57
C ILE A 39 -1.50 5.05 -7.01
N VAL A 40 -0.39 5.79 -7.00
CA VAL A 40 0.93 5.27 -7.37
C VAL A 40 1.37 4.16 -6.40
N LEU A 41 1.23 4.39 -5.10
CA LEU A 41 1.57 3.40 -4.08
C LEU A 41 0.77 2.10 -4.28
N ASP A 42 -0.53 2.20 -4.51
CA ASP A 42 -1.38 1.02 -4.72
C ASP A 42 -1.05 0.28 -6.02
N SER A 43 -0.70 1.00 -7.09
CA SER A 43 -0.28 0.39 -8.36
C SER A 43 1.01 -0.40 -8.19
N ILE A 44 2.05 0.23 -7.64
CA ILE A 44 3.36 -0.41 -7.45
C ILE A 44 3.26 -1.54 -6.43
N SER A 45 2.47 -1.38 -5.36
CA SER A 45 2.23 -2.44 -4.38
C SER A 45 1.63 -3.69 -5.03
N ARG A 46 0.64 -3.53 -5.91
CA ARG A 46 0.06 -4.65 -6.69
C ARG A 46 1.07 -5.26 -7.64
N GLU A 47 1.81 -4.44 -8.37
CA GLU A 47 2.84 -4.90 -9.31
C GLU A 47 3.91 -5.73 -8.59
N VAL A 48 4.50 -5.22 -7.51
CA VAL A 48 5.54 -5.92 -6.73
C VAL A 48 5.02 -7.21 -6.13
N GLN A 49 3.79 -7.20 -5.58
CA GLN A 49 3.23 -8.40 -4.97
C GLN A 49 2.84 -9.47 -5.99
N SER A 50 2.53 -9.08 -7.23
CA SER A 50 2.18 -10.01 -8.31
C SER A 50 3.32 -10.93 -8.73
N ALA A 51 4.58 -10.55 -8.45
CA ALA A 51 5.74 -11.40 -8.71
C ALA A 51 5.72 -12.73 -7.94
N GLY A 52 4.98 -12.79 -6.81
CA GLY A 52 4.89 -13.98 -5.99
C GLY A 52 6.15 -14.22 -5.15
N TRP A 53 6.09 -13.81 -3.89
CA TRP A 53 7.13 -14.01 -2.89
C TRP A 53 6.71 -15.12 -1.91
N VAL A 54 7.69 -15.72 -1.23
CA VAL A 54 7.46 -16.80 -0.25
C VAL A 54 6.47 -16.41 0.84
N PHE A 55 6.42 -15.12 1.21
CA PHE A 55 5.56 -14.63 2.28
C PHE A 55 4.14 -14.21 1.84
N ASN A 56 3.90 -14.00 0.54
CA ASN A 56 2.61 -13.53 0.02
C ASN A 56 1.97 -14.49 -1.00
N THR A 57 2.51 -15.70 -1.13
CA THR A 57 2.00 -16.73 -2.04
C THR A 57 1.57 -17.96 -1.26
N ASP A 58 0.28 -18.31 -1.32
CA ASP A 58 -0.25 -19.55 -0.75
C ASP A 58 -0.61 -20.54 -1.86
N ILE A 59 0.20 -21.60 -1.97
CA ILE A 59 0.06 -22.65 -2.99
C ILE A 59 -0.94 -23.75 -2.61
N ARG A 60 -1.42 -23.80 -1.37
CA ARG A 60 -2.33 -24.84 -0.86
C ARG A 60 -3.64 -24.26 -0.35
N TYR A 61 -3.98 -23.05 -0.79
CA TYR A 61 -5.21 -22.39 -0.42
C TYR A 61 -6.42 -23.06 -1.10
N THR A 62 -7.40 -23.49 -0.31
CA THR A 62 -8.63 -24.11 -0.83
C THR A 62 -9.74 -23.06 -0.90
N LEU A 63 -10.30 -22.85 -2.10
CA LEU A 63 -11.44 -21.97 -2.32
C LEU A 63 -12.74 -22.79 -2.25
N SER A 64 -13.63 -22.44 -1.32
CA SER A 64 -14.97 -23.02 -1.24
C SER A 64 -15.98 -22.14 -1.99
N PRO A 65 -16.86 -22.72 -2.82
CA PRO A 65 -17.89 -21.95 -3.51
C PRO A 65 -18.90 -21.35 -2.52
N ASN A 66 -19.43 -20.18 -2.87
CA ASN A 66 -20.58 -19.61 -2.17
C ASN A 66 -21.80 -20.51 -2.38
N SER A 67 -22.63 -20.69 -1.33
CA SER A 67 -23.87 -21.46 -1.36
C SER A 67 -25.11 -20.62 -1.69
N SER A 68 -24.97 -19.48 -2.39
CA SER A 68 -26.09 -18.61 -2.80
C SER A 68 -26.08 -18.36 -4.31
#